data_AF-A0A7Y6QTQ4-F1
#
_entry.id   AF-A0A7Y6QTQ4-F1
#
_cell.length_a   1.000
_cell.length_b   1.000
_cell.length_c   1.000
_cell.angle_alpha   90.00
_cell.angle_beta   90.00
_cell.angle_gamma   90.00
#
_symmetry.space_group_name_H-M   'P 1'
#
loop_
_entity.id
_entity.type
_entity.pdbx_description
1 polymer ?
#
loop_
_entity_poly.entity_id
_entity_poly.type
_entity_poly.pdbx_seq_one_letter_code
_entity_poly.pdbx_strand_id
1 'polypeptide(L)'
;LRQHARALQAAGHDWRVALAALRPHTQAIWQAWDSAQRRRFLRHVQPYWDSHRHRMAPEVQQRLQAALGSGALRVHAARLLGYSEDAESVRVRLQPRAGHADAAQQGAAPALALRVARVINCTGPAGPAACGNALVRQLLEEGLLRADALGLGIEVGPGCAVRDAAGRCSRVLHYIGPWLKADYWEAIAVPELRRFARQIAQDCLKEL
;
A
#
# COMPACT_ATOMS: atom_id res chain seq x y z
N LEU A 1 8.52 19.42 -1.26
CA LEU A 1 9.07 18.31 -2.07
C LEU A 1 9.22 18.66 -3.56
N ARG A 2 8.14 18.90 -4.32
CA ARG A 2 8.23 19.19 -5.77
C ARG A 2 9.11 20.39 -6.11
N GLN A 3 9.02 21.48 -5.34
CA GLN A 3 9.88 22.65 -5.51
C GLN A 3 11.36 22.30 -5.28
N HIS A 4 11.67 21.54 -4.22
CA HIS A 4 13.04 21.11 -3.93
C HIS A 4 13.60 20.15 -4.99
N ALA A 5 12.79 19.21 -5.48
CA ALA A 5 13.14 18.35 -6.61
C ALA A 5 13.48 19.16 -7.87
N ARG A 6 12.67 20.18 -8.21
CA ARG A 6 12.96 21.09 -9.34
C ARG A 6 14.25 21.88 -9.12
N ALA A 7 14.51 22.36 -7.90
CA ALA A 7 15.74 23.08 -7.59
C ALA A 7 16.99 22.18 -7.74
N LEU A 8 16.93 20.93 -7.28
CA LEU A 8 18.01 19.95 -7.48
C LEU A 8 18.26 19.69 -8.97
N GLN A 9 17.19 19.50 -9.75
CA GLN A 9 17.31 19.30 -11.19
C GLN A 9 17.92 20.52 -11.90
N ALA A 10 17.52 21.73 -11.52
CA ALA A 10 18.10 22.96 -12.05
C ALA A 10 19.60 23.09 -11.71
N ALA A 11 20.04 22.50 -10.60
CA ALA A 11 21.44 22.41 -10.19
C ALA A 11 22.19 21.19 -10.77
N GLY A 12 21.58 20.43 -11.70
CA GLY A 12 22.20 19.24 -12.31
C GLY A 12 22.19 17.98 -11.45
N HIS A 13 21.52 18.00 -10.31
CA HIS A 13 21.38 16.84 -9.42
C HIS A 13 20.13 16.01 -9.77
N ASP A 14 20.20 14.73 -9.39
CA ASP A 14 19.07 13.83 -9.50
C ASP A 14 17.97 14.22 -8.49
N TRP A 15 16.75 14.46 -8.98
CA TRP A 15 15.58 14.75 -8.15
C TRP A 15 15.34 13.69 -7.07
N ARG A 16 15.80 12.45 -7.29
CA ARG A 16 15.65 11.32 -6.37
C ARG A 16 16.31 11.57 -5.02
N VAL A 17 17.33 12.43 -4.98
CA VAL A 17 17.99 12.86 -3.74
C VAL A 17 16.98 13.52 -2.79
N ALA A 18 16.03 14.32 -3.31
CA ALA A 18 14.99 14.94 -2.49
C ALA A 18 14.10 13.90 -1.77
N LEU A 19 13.77 12.79 -2.42
CA LEU A 19 12.97 11.72 -1.80
C LEU A 19 13.82 10.90 -0.83
N ALA A 20 15.07 10.59 -1.21
CA ALA A 20 15.99 9.85 -0.34
C ALA A 20 16.23 10.60 0.98
N ALA A 21 16.38 11.93 0.93
CA ALA A 21 16.54 12.78 2.10
C ALA A 21 15.31 12.76 3.04
N LEU A 22 14.11 12.50 2.52
CA LEU A 22 12.91 12.44 3.35
C LEU A 22 12.75 11.11 4.09
N ARG A 23 13.37 10.03 3.59
CA ARG A 23 13.18 8.65 4.10
C ARG A 23 13.38 8.51 5.62
N PRO A 24 14.38 9.12 6.27
CA PRO A 24 14.54 9.01 7.72
C PRO A 24 13.39 9.65 8.51
N HIS A 25 12.63 10.56 7.89
CA HIS A 25 11.61 11.37 8.53
C HIS A 25 10.17 10.92 8.21
N THR A 26 9.97 9.98 7.27
CA THR A 26 8.62 9.59 6.82
C THR A 26 7.75 9.04 7.94
N GLN A 27 8.33 8.21 8.82
CA GLN A 27 7.61 7.63 9.96
C GLN A 27 7.20 8.72 10.96
N ALA A 28 8.12 9.62 11.31
CA ALA A 28 7.83 10.73 12.24
C ALA A 28 6.74 11.67 11.70
N ILE A 29 6.80 12.02 10.41
CA ILE A 29 5.79 12.83 9.74
C ILE A 29 4.42 12.12 9.78
N TRP A 30 4.39 10.84 9.45
CA TRP A 30 3.16 10.04 9.47
C TRP A 30 2.53 9.99 10.87
N GLN A 31 3.35 9.77 11.89
CA GLN A 31 2.92 9.71 13.28
C GLN A 31 2.40 11.06 13.80
N ALA A 32 3.02 12.16 13.38
CA ALA A 32 2.59 13.51 13.72
C ALA A 32 1.28 13.94 13.03
N TRP A 33 0.85 13.24 11.98
CA TRP A 33 -0.38 13.55 11.27
C TRP A 33 -1.62 12.99 11.97
N ASP A 34 -2.66 13.82 12.02
CA ASP A 34 -4.00 13.39 12.41
C ASP A 34 -4.67 12.50 11.33
N SER A 35 -5.81 11.91 11.68
CA SER A 35 -6.56 11.03 10.79
C SER A 35 -7.06 11.72 9.51
N ALA A 36 -7.29 13.04 9.51
CA ALA A 36 -7.71 13.76 8.31
C ALA A 36 -6.53 13.98 7.35
N GLN A 37 -5.36 14.34 7.88
CA GLN A 37 -4.11 14.50 7.15
C GLN A 37 -3.66 13.17 6.54
N ARG A 38 -3.68 12.07 7.32
CA ARG A 38 -3.37 10.72 6.81
C ARG A 38 -4.31 10.31 5.67
N ARG A 39 -5.64 10.50 5.83
CA ARG A 39 -6.62 10.23 4.76
C ARG A 39 -6.35 11.06 3.50
N ARG A 40 -6.04 12.34 3.65
CA ARG A 40 -5.72 13.24 2.54
C ARG A 40 -4.45 12.77 1.81
N PHE A 41 -3.43 12.36 2.55
CA PHE A 41 -2.21 11.81 1.99
C PHE A 41 -2.49 10.53 1.18
N LEU A 42 -3.20 9.56 1.75
CA LEU A 42 -3.57 8.32 1.05
C LEU A 42 -4.35 8.60 -0.23
N ARG A 43 -5.33 9.51 -0.18
CA ARG A 43 -6.19 9.83 -1.32
C ARG A 43 -5.46 10.55 -2.45
N HIS A 44 -4.57 11.48 -2.13
CA HIS A 44 -4.04 12.43 -3.12
C HIS A 44 -2.56 12.30 -3.42
N VAL A 45 -1.78 11.74 -2.49
CA VAL A 45 -0.31 11.74 -2.57
C VAL A 45 0.23 10.32 -2.74
N GLN A 46 -0.38 9.32 -2.11
CA GLN A 46 0.12 7.94 -2.14
C GLN A 46 0.39 7.42 -3.57
N PRO A 47 -0.48 7.60 -4.59
CA PRO A 47 -0.19 7.06 -5.92
C PRO A 47 1.11 7.62 -6.53
N TYR A 48 1.40 8.89 -6.25
CA TYR A 48 2.66 9.52 -6.66
C TYR A 48 3.81 9.02 -5.79
N TRP A 49 3.64 9.00 -4.48
CA TRP A 49 4.64 8.48 -3.54
C TRP A 49 5.10 7.07 -3.95
N ASP A 50 4.15 6.15 -4.11
CA ASP A 50 4.42 4.75 -4.45
C ASP A 50 5.16 4.64 -5.79
N SER A 51 4.73 5.39 -6.81
CA SER A 51 5.39 5.40 -8.14
C SER A 51 6.83 5.92 -8.11
N HIS A 52 7.10 6.95 -7.30
CA HIS A 52 8.45 7.53 -7.21
C HIS A 52 9.37 6.69 -6.32
N ARG A 53 8.80 5.97 -5.33
CA ARG A 53 9.54 5.15 -4.36
C ARG A 53 9.80 3.73 -4.83
N HIS A 54 8.88 3.13 -5.58
CA HIS A 54 8.94 1.76 -6.08
C HIS A 54 9.27 1.77 -7.57
N ARG A 55 10.55 1.96 -7.85
CA ARG A 55 11.05 2.13 -9.21
C ARG A 55 11.14 0.80 -9.92
N MET A 56 10.80 0.84 -11.21
CA MET A 56 10.96 -0.26 -12.14
C MET A 56 12.40 -0.31 -12.66
N ALA A 57 12.96 -1.52 -12.80
CA ALA A 57 14.25 -1.70 -13.46
C ALA A 57 14.15 -1.36 -14.96
N PRO A 58 15.19 -0.77 -15.59
CA PRO A 58 15.16 -0.38 -17.00
C PRO A 58 14.77 -1.52 -17.94
N GLU A 59 15.27 -2.73 -17.69
CA GLU A 59 14.96 -3.93 -18.48
C GLU A 59 13.47 -4.29 -18.43
N VAL A 60 12.84 -4.14 -17.27
CA VAL A 60 11.39 -4.37 -17.09
C VAL A 60 10.60 -3.29 -17.82
N GLN A 61 11.06 -2.04 -17.76
CA GLN A 61 10.45 -0.93 -18.49
C GLN A 61 10.48 -1.17 -20.00
N GLN A 62 11.62 -1.60 -20.55
CA GLN A 62 11.76 -1.91 -21.98
C GLN A 62 10.79 -3.01 -22.42
N ARG A 63 10.68 -4.10 -21.65
CA ARG A 63 9.74 -5.20 -21.94
C ARG A 63 8.28 -4.73 -21.92
N LEU A 64 7.91 -3.90 -20.95
CA LEU A 64 6.56 -3.34 -20.87
C LEU A 64 6.26 -2.41 -22.04
N GLN A 65 7.20 -1.55 -22.44
CA GLN A 65 7.02 -0.67 -23.59
C GLN A 65 6.87 -1.47 -24.90
N ALA A 66 7.66 -2.54 -25.08
CA ALA A 66 7.50 -3.44 -26.23
C ALA A 66 6.12 -4.13 -26.25
N ALA A 67 5.63 -4.60 -25.10
CA ALA A 67 4.31 -5.22 -24.99
C ALA A 67 3.16 -4.23 -25.23
N LEU A 68 3.31 -2.96 -24.80
CA LEU A 68 2.35 -1.89 -25.10
C LEU A 68 2.36 -1.57 -26.60
N GLY A 69 3.56 -1.41 -27.19
CA GLY A 69 3.72 -1.08 -28.61
C GLY A 69 3.20 -2.15 -29.56
N SER A 70 3.31 -3.43 -29.19
CA SER A 70 2.74 -4.55 -29.94
C SER A 70 1.26 -4.81 -29.68
N GLY A 71 0.67 -4.14 -28.67
CA GLY A 71 -0.71 -4.36 -28.24
C GLY A 71 -0.94 -5.63 -27.39
N ALA A 72 0.12 -6.38 -27.06
CA ALA A 72 0.07 -7.53 -26.16
C ALA A 72 -0.29 -7.13 -24.71
N LEU A 73 -0.03 -5.88 -24.33
CA LEU A 73 -0.48 -5.27 -23.08
C LEU A 73 -1.41 -4.09 -23.38
N ARG A 74 -2.56 -4.07 -22.71
CA ARG A 74 -3.50 -2.94 -22.72
C ARG A 74 -3.69 -2.45 -21.29
N VAL A 75 -3.65 -1.14 -21.10
CA VAL A 75 -3.81 -0.50 -19.79
C VAL A 75 -5.16 0.20 -19.74
N HIS A 76 -5.99 -0.21 -18.79
CA HIS A 76 -7.26 0.44 -18.49
C HIS A 76 -7.15 1.26 -17.21
N ALA A 77 -7.25 2.58 -17.33
CA ALA A 77 -7.32 3.48 -16.18
C ALA A 77 -8.73 3.44 -15.57
N ALA A 78 -8.99 2.46 -14.71
CA ALA A 78 -10.32 2.19 -14.17
C ALA A 78 -10.29 1.70 -12.72
N ARG A 79 -11.43 1.82 -12.02
CA ARG A 79 -11.67 1.22 -10.70
C ARG A 79 -12.36 -0.13 -10.86
N LEU A 80 -11.86 -1.17 -10.20
CA LEU A 80 -12.55 -2.45 -10.11
C LEU A 80 -13.86 -2.31 -9.32
N LEU A 81 -14.99 -2.69 -9.93
CA LEU A 81 -16.30 -2.74 -9.30
C LEU A 81 -16.65 -4.14 -8.77
N GLY A 82 -16.07 -5.16 -9.37
CA GLY A 82 -16.25 -6.56 -8.97
C GLY A 82 -15.98 -7.50 -10.14
N TYR A 83 -16.04 -8.79 -9.85
CA TYR A 83 -15.92 -9.84 -10.86
C TYR A 83 -16.88 -10.99 -10.55
N SER A 84 -17.19 -11.79 -11.56
CA SER A 84 -17.88 -13.07 -11.42
C SER A 84 -17.13 -14.13 -12.22
N GLU A 85 -17.07 -15.33 -11.67
CA GLU A 85 -16.44 -16.48 -12.30
C GLU A 85 -17.51 -17.26 -13.09
N ASP A 86 -17.24 -17.45 -14.38
CA ASP A 86 -17.95 -18.39 -15.24
C ASP A 86 -17.06 -19.65 -15.40
N ALA A 87 -17.60 -20.77 -15.91
CA ALA A 87 -16.89 -22.06 -15.98
C ALA A 87 -15.47 -22.01 -16.60
N GLU A 88 -15.23 -21.12 -17.57
CA GLU A 88 -13.96 -21.01 -18.29
C GLU A 88 -13.36 -19.60 -18.30
N SER A 89 -13.98 -18.64 -17.62
CA SER A 89 -13.60 -17.23 -17.73
C SER A 89 -14.05 -16.40 -16.54
N VAL A 90 -13.42 -15.26 -16.34
CA VAL A 90 -13.81 -14.27 -15.35
C VAL A 90 -14.38 -13.04 -16.06
N ARG A 91 -15.59 -12.65 -15.66
CA ARG A 91 -16.19 -11.37 -16.06
C ARG A 91 -15.81 -10.32 -15.06
N VAL A 92 -15.09 -9.29 -15.49
CA VAL A 92 -14.60 -8.19 -14.65
C VAL A 92 -15.35 -6.92 -15.02
N ARG A 93 -15.89 -6.23 -14.00
CA ARG A 93 -16.56 -4.94 -14.16
C ARG A 93 -15.64 -3.83 -13.67
N LEU A 94 -15.39 -2.84 -14.53
CA LEU A 94 -14.49 -1.74 -14.31
C LEU A 94 -15.24 -0.42 -14.50
N GLN A 95 -15.03 0.56 -13.63
CA GLN A 95 -15.49 1.93 -13.82
C GLN A 95 -14.34 2.76 -14.41
N PRO A 96 -14.40 3.18 -15.68
CA PRO A 96 -13.37 4.02 -16.27
C PRO A 96 -13.21 5.33 -15.50
N ARG A 97 -11.98 5.83 -15.44
CA ARG A 97 -11.69 7.16 -14.88
C ARG A 97 -12.22 8.24 -15.84
N ALA A 98 -12.94 9.23 -15.30
CA ALA A 98 -13.40 10.38 -16.08
C ALA A 98 -12.24 11.08 -16.80
N GLY A 99 -12.40 11.34 -18.09
CA GLY A 99 -11.40 12.01 -18.94
C GLY A 99 -10.31 11.11 -19.53
N HIS A 100 -10.42 9.78 -19.40
CA HIS A 100 -9.57 8.84 -20.15
C HIS A 100 -10.28 8.38 -21.43
N ALA A 101 -9.53 7.93 -22.45
CA ALA A 101 -10.09 7.54 -23.76
C ALA A 101 -11.24 6.51 -23.70
N ASP A 102 -11.27 5.67 -22.67
CA ASP A 102 -12.36 4.68 -22.42
C ASP A 102 -13.62 5.32 -21.80
N ALA A 103 -13.58 6.59 -21.41
CA ALA A 103 -14.72 7.35 -20.92
C ALA A 103 -15.40 8.03 -22.11
N ALA A 104 -16.47 7.42 -22.60
CA ALA A 104 -17.34 8.02 -23.61
C ALA A 104 -17.70 9.47 -23.23
N GLN A 105 -17.63 10.36 -24.22
CA GLN A 105 -18.01 11.75 -24.09
C GLN A 105 -19.48 11.82 -23.59
N GLN A 106 -19.72 12.61 -22.55
CA GLN A 106 -21.00 12.92 -21.89
C GLN A 106 -21.43 11.94 -20.78
N GLY A 107 -21.42 12.43 -19.54
CA GLY A 107 -21.92 11.70 -18.37
C GLY A 107 -20.97 10.61 -17.84
N ALA A 108 -21.25 10.07 -16.65
CA ALA A 108 -20.47 8.99 -16.08
C ALA A 108 -20.38 7.82 -17.08
N ALA A 109 -19.18 7.55 -17.59
CA ALA A 109 -18.98 6.50 -18.58
C ALA A 109 -19.53 5.17 -18.06
N PRO A 110 -20.26 4.39 -18.89
CA PRO A 110 -20.80 3.11 -18.49
C PRO A 110 -19.66 2.19 -18.01
N ALA A 111 -19.96 1.31 -17.06
CA ALA A 111 -18.99 0.35 -16.57
C ALA A 111 -18.50 -0.53 -17.73
N LEU A 112 -17.18 -0.61 -17.91
CA LEU A 112 -16.52 -1.50 -18.86
C LEU A 112 -16.59 -2.94 -18.33
N ALA A 113 -17.09 -3.86 -19.15
CA ALA A 113 -17.09 -5.28 -18.86
C ALA A 113 -16.02 -5.99 -19.70
N LEU A 114 -15.07 -6.65 -19.04
CA LEU A 114 -14.04 -7.47 -19.69
C LEU A 114 -14.28 -8.94 -19.37
N ARG A 115 -14.07 -9.80 -20.37
CA ARG A 115 -14.03 -11.26 -20.19
C ARG A 115 -12.59 -11.71 -20.35
N VAL A 116 -12.02 -12.31 -19.32
CA VAL A 116 -10.61 -12.72 -19.27
C VAL A 116 -10.49 -14.16 -18.79
N ALA A 117 -9.43 -14.86 -19.20
CA ALA A 117 -9.20 -16.25 -18.75
C ALA A 117 -8.71 -16.36 -17.30
N ARG A 118 -8.04 -15.30 -16.80
CA ARG A 118 -7.42 -15.24 -15.47
C ARG A 118 -7.41 -13.81 -14.94
N VAL A 119 -7.46 -13.68 -13.62
CA VAL A 119 -7.25 -12.42 -12.89
C VAL A 119 -6.12 -12.64 -11.90
N ILE A 120 -5.15 -11.72 -11.89
CA ILE A 120 -4.05 -11.71 -10.92
C ILE A 120 -4.24 -10.46 -10.06
N ASN A 121 -4.41 -10.65 -8.74
CA ASN A 121 -4.59 -9.55 -7.82
C ASN A 121 -3.24 -8.92 -7.45
N CYS A 122 -2.99 -7.72 -7.95
CA CYS A 122 -1.78 -6.93 -7.67
C CYS A 122 -2.09 -5.66 -6.85
N THR A 123 -3.18 -5.64 -6.05
CA THR A 123 -3.61 -4.45 -5.29
C THR A 123 -2.89 -4.27 -3.94
N GLY A 124 -1.91 -5.12 -3.64
CA GLY A 124 -1.12 -5.09 -2.41
C GLY A 124 -1.66 -6.04 -1.32
N PRO A 125 -1.06 -6.02 -0.12
CA PRO A 125 -1.50 -6.89 0.97
C PRO A 125 -2.91 -6.50 1.42
N ALA A 126 -3.77 -7.50 1.61
CA ALA A 126 -5.07 -7.30 2.21
C ALA A 126 -4.91 -6.79 3.65
N GLY A 127 -5.82 -5.91 4.07
CA GLY A 127 -5.91 -5.50 5.47
C GLY A 127 -6.29 -6.68 6.39
N PRO A 128 -6.16 -6.53 7.72
CA PRO A 128 -6.35 -7.63 8.67
C PRO A 128 -7.69 -8.35 8.53
N ALA A 129 -8.78 -7.59 8.35
CA ALA A 129 -10.13 -8.14 8.19
C ALA A 129 -10.32 -8.91 6.86
N ALA A 130 -9.57 -8.57 5.82
CA ALA A 130 -9.74 -9.11 4.46
C ALA A 130 -8.68 -10.18 4.10
N CYS A 131 -7.73 -10.47 4.99
CA CYS A 131 -6.59 -11.33 4.66
C CYS A 131 -6.92 -12.82 4.55
N GLY A 132 -8.11 -13.26 4.99
CA GLY A 132 -8.55 -14.65 4.90
C GLY A 132 -7.84 -15.61 5.87
N ASN A 133 -6.94 -15.14 6.74
CA ASN A 133 -6.27 -15.96 7.73
C ASN A 133 -7.16 -16.21 8.96
N ALA A 134 -7.38 -17.49 9.29
CA ALA A 134 -8.27 -17.89 10.39
C ALA A 134 -7.80 -17.40 11.77
N LEU A 135 -6.50 -17.46 12.05
CA LEU A 135 -5.93 -16.96 13.31
C LEU A 135 -6.14 -15.44 13.44
N VAL A 136 -5.88 -14.69 12.39
CA VAL A 136 -6.07 -13.22 12.40
C VAL A 136 -7.54 -12.87 12.63
N ARG A 137 -8.46 -13.62 12.03
CA ARG A 137 -9.89 -13.45 12.24
C ARG A 137 -10.26 -13.71 13.70
N GLN A 138 -9.79 -14.82 14.28
CA GLN A 138 -10.04 -15.14 15.68
C GLN A 138 -9.49 -14.05 16.63
N LEU A 139 -8.27 -13.57 16.38
CA LEU A 139 -7.68 -12.49 17.19
C LEU A 139 -8.48 -11.17 17.10
N LEU A 140 -9.08 -10.87 15.95
CA LEU A 140 -9.99 -9.72 15.78
C LEU A 140 -11.30 -9.94 16.54
N GLU A 141 -11.89 -11.14 16.42
CA GLU A 141 -13.17 -11.50 17.06
C GLU A 141 -13.05 -11.52 18.60
N GLU A 142 -11.95 -12.03 19.14
CA GLU A 142 -11.65 -12.03 20.57
C GLU A 142 -11.13 -10.67 21.08
N GLY A 143 -10.92 -9.70 20.19
CA GLY A 143 -10.43 -8.37 20.54
C GLY A 143 -8.98 -8.34 21.00
N LEU A 144 -8.19 -9.39 20.73
CA LEU A 144 -6.75 -9.49 21.03
C LEU A 144 -5.87 -8.71 20.04
N LEU A 145 -6.45 -8.29 18.92
CA LEU A 145 -5.82 -7.47 17.88
C LEU A 145 -6.82 -6.45 17.36
N ARG A 146 -6.34 -5.24 17.08
CA ARG A 146 -7.14 -4.15 16.53
C ARG A 146 -6.60 -3.66 15.19
N ALA A 147 -7.46 -3.62 14.18
CA ALA A 147 -7.15 -2.98 12.91
C ALA A 147 -7.15 -1.45 13.05
N ASP A 148 -6.30 -0.77 12.27
CA ASP A 148 -6.27 0.69 12.28
C ASP A 148 -7.48 1.30 11.55
N ALA A 149 -7.79 2.56 11.86
CA ALA A 149 -8.93 3.27 11.31
C ALA A 149 -8.89 3.49 9.77
N LEU A 150 -7.72 3.35 9.14
CA LEU A 150 -7.53 3.52 7.70
C LEU A 150 -7.45 2.18 6.94
N GLY A 151 -7.50 1.05 7.64
CA GLY A 151 -7.45 -0.29 7.05
C GLY A 151 -6.10 -0.64 6.41
N LEU A 152 -5.03 0.05 6.79
CA LEU A 152 -3.66 -0.19 6.34
C LEU A 152 -3.01 -1.39 7.05
N GLY A 153 -3.51 -1.75 8.23
CA GLY A 153 -2.89 -2.74 9.08
C GLY A 153 -3.47 -2.79 10.49
N ILE A 154 -2.60 -2.96 11.47
CA ILE A 154 -2.95 -3.14 12.89
C ILE A 154 -2.26 -2.09 13.74
N GLU A 155 -2.90 -1.73 14.85
CA GLU A 155 -2.32 -0.81 15.83
C GLU A 155 -1.32 -1.56 16.72
N VAL A 156 -0.14 -0.98 16.92
CA VAL A 156 0.91 -1.53 17.79
C VAL A 156 1.41 -0.50 18.80
N GLY A 157 1.95 -0.98 19.91
CA GLY A 157 2.63 -0.20 20.91
C GLY A 157 4.15 -0.14 20.71
N PRO A 158 4.88 0.36 21.72
CA PRO A 158 6.33 0.20 21.82
C PRO A 158 6.74 -1.27 21.63
N GLY A 159 7.90 -1.50 21.01
CA GLY A 159 8.39 -2.86 20.76
C GLY A 159 7.51 -3.68 19.82
N CYS A 160 6.66 -3.03 19.02
CA CYS A 160 5.68 -3.69 18.13
C CYS A 160 4.71 -4.64 18.85
N ALA A 161 4.47 -4.43 20.15
CA ALA A 161 3.45 -5.14 20.90
C ALA A 161 2.07 -4.87 20.29
N VAL A 162 1.29 -5.90 19.98
CA VAL A 162 -0.05 -5.75 19.38
C VAL A 162 -0.98 -5.06 20.38
N ARG A 163 -1.78 -4.11 19.90
CA ARG A 163 -2.84 -3.48 20.71
C ARG A 163 -4.14 -4.25 20.58
N ASP A 164 -4.75 -4.52 21.73
CA ASP A 164 -6.07 -5.12 21.84
C ASP A 164 -7.19 -4.09 21.53
N ALA A 165 -8.44 -4.52 21.52
CA ALA A 165 -9.60 -3.66 21.25
C ALA A 165 -9.75 -2.51 22.28
N ALA A 166 -9.27 -2.70 23.51
CA ALA A 166 -9.24 -1.69 24.57
C ALA A 166 -8.02 -0.75 24.48
N GLY A 167 -7.14 -0.94 23.49
CA GLY A 167 -5.92 -0.15 23.28
C GLY A 167 -4.73 -0.56 24.15
N ARG A 168 -4.84 -1.66 24.91
CA ARG A 168 -3.76 -2.17 25.77
C ARG A 168 -2.75 -2.95 24.93
N CYS A 169 -1.47 -2.74 25.20
CA CYS A 169 -0.40 -3.48 24.55
C CYS A 169 -0.33 -4.91 25.12
N SER A 170 -0.25 -5.90 24.24
CA SER A 170 0.02 -7.28 24.62
C SER A 170 1.42 -7.44 25.21
N ARG A 171 1.57 -8.38 26.14
CA ARG A 171 2.87 -8.79 26.72
C ARG A 171 3.50 -9.96 25.97
N VAL A 172 2.74 -10.66 25.13
CA VAL A 172 3.18 -11.93 24.52
C VAL A 172 3.04 -11.92 23.00
N LEU A 173 2.27 -10.99 22.44
CA LEU A 173 1.99 -10.91 21.02
C LEU A 173 2.64 -9.65 20.43
N HIS A 174 3.62 -9.85 19.57
CA HIS A 174 4.28 -8.81 18.80
C HIS A 174 4.03 -9.03 17.31
N TYR A 175 4.01 -7.96 16.54
CA TYR A 175 3.80 -8.04 15.09
C TYR A 175 4.93 -7.39 14.31
N ILE A 176 5.41 -8.11 13.29
CA ILE A 176 6.32 -7.58 12.29
C ILE A 176 5.84 -8.00 10.90
N GLY A 177 5.61 -7.03 10.04
CA GLY A 177 5.13 -7.29 8.68
C GLY A 177 4.47 -6.06 8.05
N PRO A 178 3.84 -6.22 6.87
CA PRO A 178 3.33 -5.11 6.08
C PRO A 178 2.25 -4.27 6.79
N TRP A 179 1.53 -4.83 7.76
CA TRP A 179 0.52 -4.08 8.54
C TRP A 179 1.13 -3.06 9.51
N LEU A 180 2.45 -3.06 9.71
CA LEU A 180 3.13 -1.99 10.44
C LEU A 180 3.00 -0.65 9.72
N LYS A 181 2.65 -0.64 8.42
CA LYS A 181 2.35 0.57 7.65
C LYS A 181 1.28 1.45 8.30
N ALA A 182 0.39 0.89 9.12
CA ALA A 182 -0.62 1.63 9.88
C ALA A 182 0.00 2.70 10.80
N ASP A 183 1.02 2.31 11.58
CA ASP A 183 1.69 3.21 12.54
C ASP A 183 3.04 3.74 12.04
N TYR A 184 3.69 3.00 11.15
CA TYR A 184 5.02 3.29 10.63
C TYR A 184 4.99 3.26 9.10
N TRP A 185 4.63 4.39 8.47
CA TRP A 185 4.64 4.51 7.02
C TRP A 185 5.99 4.04 6.41
N GLU A 186 5.94 3.28 5.31
CA GLU A 186 7.09 2.59 4.69
C GLU A 186 7.72 1.42 5.48
N ALA A 187 7.15 0.99 6.62
CA ALA A 187 7.57 -0.23 7.32
C ALA A 187 7.12 -1.52 6.59
N ILE A 188 7.48 -1.63 5.32
CA ILE A 188 7.14 -2.75 4.43
C ILE A 188 8.39 -3.37 3.80
N ALA A 189 9.52 -2.67 3.81
CA ALA A 189 10.76 -3.11 3.18
C ALA A 189 11.71 -3.76 4.19
N VAL A 190 12.56 -4.67 3.69
CA VAL A 190 13.50 -5.46 4.50
C VAL A 190 14.39 -4.61 5.43
N PRO A 191 14.97 -3.47 5.01
CA PRO A 191 15.82 -2.67 5.90
C PRO A 191 15.06 -2.16 7.12
N GLU A 192 13.83 -1.71 6.94
CA GLU A 192 12.95 -1.24 8.00
C GLU A 192 12.52 -2.40 8.91
N LEU A 193 12.04 -3.50 8.32
CA LEU A 193 11.58 -4.68 9.07
C LEU A 193 12.69 -5.28 9.93
N ARG A 194 13.94 -5.37 9.43
CA ARG A 194 15.07 -5.88 10.21
C ARG A 194 15.33 -5.07 11.50
N ARG A 195 15.05 -3.76 11.50
CA ARG A 195 15.17 -2.94 12.72
C ARG A 195 14.10 -3.29 13.74
N PHE A 196 12.85 -3.45 13.31
CA PHE A 196 11.77 -3.91 14.18
C PHE A 196 12.04 -5.32 14.72
N ALA A 197 12.54 -6.23 13.89
CA ALA A 197 12.87 -7.59 14.31
C ALA A 197 13.92 -7.59 15.44
N ARG A 198 14.98 -6.79 15.28
CA ARG A 198 16.01 -6.62 16.30
C ARG A 198 15.43 -6.05 17.60
N GLN A 199 14.58 -5.02 17.50
CA GLN A 199 13.97 -4.40 18.67
C GLN A 199 13.10 -5.38 19.44
N ILE A 200 12.21 -6.12 18.75
CA ILE A 200 11.36 -7.14 19.36
C ILE A 200 12.21 -8.18 20.09
N ALA A 201 13.25 -8.71 19.43
CA ALA A 201 14.13 -9.70 20.04
C ALA A 201 14.83 -9.18 21.31
N GLN A 202 15.26 -7.91 21.31
CA GLN A 202 15.87 -7.28 22.48
C GLN A 202 14.88 -7.05 23.63
N ASP A 203 13.61 -6.79 23.32
CA ASP A 203 12.58 -6.58 24.34
C ASP A 203 12.16 -7.93 24.95
N CYS A 204 11.98 -8.98 24.14
CA CYS A 204 11.70 -10.32 24.64
C CYS A 204 12.81 -10.85 25.57
N LEU A 205 14.09 -10.51 25.33
CA LEU A 205 15.20 -10.91 26.20
C LEU A 205 15.21 -10.22 27.57
N LYS A 206 14.58 -9.05 27.71
CA LYS A 206 14.51 -8.35 29.01
C LYS A 206 13.39 -8.88 29.91
N GLU A 207 12.44 -9.60 29.33
CA GLU A 207 11.29 -10.17 30.04
C GLU A 207 11.54 -11.62 30.50
N LEU A 208 12.69 -12.20 30.13
CA LEU A 208 13.21 -13.48 30.62
C LEU A 208 14.08 -13.28 31.88
#